data_AF-A0AAD9I6V3-F1
#
_entry.id   AF-A0AAD9I6V3-F1
#
_cell.length_a   1.000
_cell.length_b   1.000
_cell.length_c   1.000
_cell.angle_alpha   90.00
_cell.angle_beta   90.00
_cell.angle_gamma   90.00
#
_symmetry.space_group_name_H-M   'P 1'
#
loop_
_entity.id
_entity.type
_entity.pdbx_description
1 polymer ?
#
loop_
_entity_poly.entity_id
_entity_poly.type
_entity_poly.pdbx_seq_one_letter_code
_entity_poly.pdbx_strand_id
1 'polypeptide(L)'
;MQAGGEARPNGVLGTRQRQRQRQWQDRKFQANQLTRFMEAKGPRGGCINPVFYASYVFLEKLRIKEGRPKTQHREDMEKIWDGTNPRKKNAKGMEITQGSNAYYTVHSSERLVVDKYGQIHFVKR
;
A
#
# COMPACT_ATOMS: atom_id res chain seq x y z
N MET A 1 -30.60 54.92 29.02
CA MET A 1 -29.35 54.98 28.23
C MET A 1 -28.33 54.05 28.86
N GLN A 2 -27.71 53.20 28.02
CA GLN A 2 -26.45 52.43 28.21
C GLN A 2 -26.33 51.47 29.43
N ALA A 3 -26.25 50.15 29.20
CA ALA A 3 -25.07 49.35 28.77
C ALA A 3 -24.33 48.80 30.01
N GLY A 4 -23.86 47.57 30.10
CA GLY A 4 -23.89 46.41 29.22
C GLY A 4 -23.47 45.20 30.07
N GLY A 5 -23.97 44.02 29.72
CA GLY A 5 -23.56 42.77 30.35
C GLY A 5 -22.10 42.46 30.04
N GLU A 6 -21.31 42.27 31.08
CA GLU A 6 -19.89 41.93 30.98
C GLU A 6 -19.77 40.44 30.62
N ALA A 7 -19.69 40.17 29.32
CA ALA A 7 -19.34 38.86 28.79
C ALA A 7 -17.88 38.53 29.13
N ARG A 8 -17.67 37.48 29.93
CA ARG A 8 -16.35 36.91 30.21
C ARG A 8 -15.70 36.44 28.90
N PRO A 9 -14.40 36.72 28.68
CA PRO A 9 -13.75 36.45 27.40
C PRO A 9 -13.56 34.94 27.18
N ASN A 10 -14.06 34.51 26.02
CA ASN A 10 -13.67 33.35 25.22
C ASN A 10 -12.77 32.34 25.92
N GLY A 11 -13.38 31.21 26.29
CA GLY A 11 -12.68 30.00 26.70
C GLY A 11 -11.60 29.63 25.70
N VAL A 12 -10.37 29.66 26.18
CA VAL A 12 -9.19 29.12 25.49
C VAL A 12 -9.49 27.65 25.20
N LEU A 13 -9.90 27.36 23.95
CA LEU A 13 -10.01 25.99 23.47
C LEU A 13 -8.64 25.34 23.63
N GLY A 14 -8.60 24.37 24.54
CA GLY A 14 -7.40 23.68 24.98
C GLY A 14 -6.57 23.19 23.81
N THR A 15 -5.27 23.41 23.91
CA THR A 15 -4.20 22.97 23.00
C THR A 15 -4.14 21.46 22.76
N ARG A 16 -5.03 20.66 23.37
CA ARG A 16 -5.15 19.21 23.21
C ARG A 16 -5.92 18.74 21.97
N GLN A 17 -6.71 19.59 21.30
CA GLN A 17 -7.42 19.18 20.08
C GLN A 17 -6.69 19.54 18.77
N ARG A 18 -5.65 20.39 18.81
CA ARG A 18 -4.84 20.71 17.61
C ARG A 18 -3.75 19.70 17.28
N GLN A 19 -3.35 18.84 18.22
CA GLN A 19 -2.23 17.90 18.01
C GLN A 19 -2.64 16.60 17.28
N ARG A 20 -3.94 16.30 17.13
CA ARG A 20 -4.40 15.03 16.52
C ARG A 20 -4.57 15.07 15.00
N GLN A 21 -4.55 16.26 14.37
CA GLN A 21 -4.74 16.43 12.91
C GLN A 21 -3.45 16.76 12.15
N ARG A 22 -2.27 16.65 12.79
CA ARG A 22 -1.01 17.19 12.25
C ARG A 22 0.08 16.13 12.04
N GLN A 23 -0.29 14.90 11.72
CA GLN A 23 0.70 13.85 11.42
C GLN A 23 0.52 13.23 10.02
N TRP A 24 -0.50 13.65 9.27
CA TRP A 24 -0.83 13.10 7.95
C TRP A 24 -0.48 14.02 6.76
N GLN A 25 0.00 15.24 7.01
CA GLN A 25 0.08 16.28 5.97
C GLN A 25 1.48 16.67 5.47
N ASP A 26 2.57 16.09 5.99
CA ASP A 26 3.93 16.51 5.61
C ASP A 26 4.73 15.50 4.77
N ARG A 27 4.12 14.41 4.30
CA ARG A 27 4.77 13.56 3.29
C ARG A 27 4.57 14.16 1.90
N LYS A 28 5.45 15.11 1.55
CA LYS A 28 5.52 15.67 0.20
C LYS A 28 5.95 14.56 -0.78
N PHE A 29 5.13 14.32 -1.80
CA PHE A 29 5.55 13.50 -2.93
C PHE A 29 6.72 14.19 -3.63
N GLN A 30 7.82 13.47 -3.82
CA GLN A 30 8.93 13.96 -4.63
C GLN A 30 8.62 13.67 -6.10
N ALA A 31 8.95 14.60 -7.00
CA ALA A 31 8.67 14.45 -8.43
C ALA A 31 9.31 13.19 -9.04
N ASN A 32 10.51 12.81 -8.55
CA ASN A 32 11.22 11.61 -8.99
C ASN A 32 10.52 10.28 -8.61
N GLN A 33 9.58 10.29 -7.66
CA GLN A 33 8.90 9.07 -7.21
C GLN A 33 8.03 8.51 -8.33
N LEU A 34 7.40 9.36 -9.13
CA LEU A 34 6.61 8.91 -10.28
C LEU A 34 7.50 8.26 -11.34
N THR A 35 8.60 8.91 -11.71
CA THR A 35 9.56 8.36 -12.68
C THR A 35 10.08 7.00 -12.23
N ARG A 36 10.55 6.90 -10.97
CA ARG A 36 11.03 5.64 -10.40
C ARG A 36 9.95 4.55 -10.33
N PHE A 37 8.69 4.93 -10.12
CA PHE A 37 7.57 3.98 -10.15
C PHE A 37 7.33 3.45 -11.57
N MET A 38 7.35 4.32 -12.57
CA MET A 38 7.15 3.96 -13.97
C MET A 38 8.32 3.13 -14.53
N GLU A 39 9.54 3.36 -14.04
CA GLU A 39 10.74 2.58 -14.39
C GLU A 39 10.82 1.22 -13.67
N ALA A 40 10.03 1.02 -12.61
CA ALA A 40 10.06 -0.20 -11.82
C ALA A 40 9.61 -1.41 -12.66
N LYS A 41 10.37 -2.51 -12.58
CA LYS A 41 10.09 -3.74 -13.32
C LYS A 41 9.76 -4.90 -12.39
N GLY A 42 9.01 -5.84 -12.94
CA GLY A 42 8.66 -7.08 -12.27
C GLY A 42 7.52 -6.96 -11.24
N PRO A 43 6.99 -8.09 -10.76
CA PRO A 43 5.77 -8.14 -9.95
C PRO A 43 5.87 -7.41 -8.59
N ARG A 44 7.09 -7.27 -8.05
CA ARG A 44 7.37 -6.62 -6.76
C ARG A 44 8.06 -5.26 -6.86
N GLY A 45 8.48 -4.82 -8.05
CA GLY A 45 9.39 -3.68 -8.17
C GLY A 45 8.80 -2.34 -7.73
N GLY A 46 7.50 -2.12 -7.97
CA GLY A 46 6.83 -0.85 -7.69
C GLY A 46 6.19 -0.73 -6.31
N CYS A 47 6.06 -1.83 -5.55
CA CYS A 47 5.17 -1.86 -4.38
C CYS A 47 5.65 -1.02 -3.18
N ILE A 48 6.96 -0.74 -3.11
CA ILE A 48 7.57 0.06 -2.04
C ILE A 48 7.32 1.57 -2.26
N ASN A 49 7.03 1.97 -3.49
CA ASN A 49 6.87 3.38 -3.84
C ASN A 49 5.50 3.90 -3.35
N PRO A 50 5.42 5.06 -2.67
CA PRO A 50 4.15 5.64 -2.22
C PRO A 50 3.16 5.91 -3.37
N VAL A 51 3.66 6.12 -4.59
CA VAL A 51 2.84 6.29 -5.80
C VAL A 51 2.00 5.03 -6.07
N PHE A 52 2.52 3.83 -5.80
CA PHE A 52 1.79 2.58 -6.00
C PHE A 52 0.45 2.56 -5.27
N TYR A 53 0.46 2.84 -3.96
CA TYR A 53 -0.76 2.84 -3.16
C TYR A 53 -1.70 3.99 -3.55
N ALA A 54 -1.16 5.17 -3.85
CA ALA A 54 -1.95 6.31 -4.30
C ALA A 54 -2.69 6.00 -5.62
N SER A 55 -1.98 5.44 -6.60
CA SER A 55 -2.55 5.00 -7.88
C SER A 55 -3.60 3.91 -7.68
N TYR A 56 -3.34 2.93 -6.81
CA TYR A 56 -4.31 1.89 -6.47
C TYR A 56 -5.62 2.49 -5.93
N VAL A 57 -5.56 3.39 -4.94
CA VAL A 57 -6.74 4.03 -4.37
C VAL A 57 -7.50 4.86 -5.41
N PHE A 58 -6.77 5.61 -6.25
CA PHE A 58 -7.37 6.42 -7.31
C PHE A 58 -8.14 5.55 -8.32
N LEU A 59 -7.51 4.51 -8.85
CA LEU A 59 -8.11 3.61 -9.84
C LEU A 59 -9.27 2.81 -9.25
N GLU A 60 -9.19 2.41 -7.98
CA GLU A 60 -10.29 1.69 -7.31
C GLU A 60 -11.52 2.60 -7.12
N LYS A 61 -11.31 3.87 -6.74
CA LYS A 61 -12.40 4.87 -6.68
C LYS A 61 -13.02 5.12 -8.05
N LEU A 62 -12.19 5.20 -9.10
CA LEU A 62 -12.67 5.36 -10.47
C LEU A 62 -13.52 4.16 -10.91
N ARG A 63 -13.06 2.93 -10.64
CA ARG A 63 -13.82 1.69 -10.92
C ARG A 63 -15.21 1.71 -10.27
N ILE A 64 -15.28 2.08 -8.99
CA ILE A 64 -16.55 2.16 -8.25
C ILE A 64 -17.46 3.23 -8.87
N LYS A 65 -16.91 4.42 -9.17
CA LYS A 65 -17.65 5.51 -9.80
C LYS A 65 -18.24 5.12 -11.15
N GLU A 66 -17.51 4.35 -11.95
CA GLU A 66 -17.93 3.91 -13.28
C GLU A 66 -18.70 2.58 -13.28
N GLY A 67 -18.90 1.96 -12.11
CA GLY A 67 -19.62 0.68 -11.98
C GLY A 67 -18.93 -0.51 -12.65
N ARG A 68 -17.61 -0.43 -12.88
CA ARG A 68 -16.88 -1.49 -13.59
C ARG A 68 -16.65 -2.70 -12.68
N PRO A 69 -16.77 -3.94 -13.19
CA PRO A 69 -16.42 -5.14 -12.44
C PRO A 69 -14.92 -5.19 -12.16
N LYS A 70 -14.52 -5.98 -11.17
CA LYS A 70 -13.10 -6.29 -10.96
C LYS A 70 -12.59 -7.14 -12.12
N THR A 71 -11.32 -6.98 -12.44
CA THR A 71 -10.67 -7.84 -13.44
C THR A 71 -10.32 -9.19 -12.81
N GLN A 72 -10.25 -10.25 -13.61
CA GLN A 72 -9.84 -11.58 -13.12
C GLN A 72 -8.49 -11.53 -12.37
N HIS A 73 -7.54 -10.76 -12.90
CA HIS A 73 -6.24 -10.57 -12.26
C HIS A 73 -6.36 -10.00 -10.84
N ARG A 74 -7.28 -9.05 -10.62
CA ARG A 74 -7.53 -8.44 -9.31
C ARG A 74 -8.09 -9.46 -8.32
N GLU A 75 -9.04 -10.28 -8.77
CA GLU A 75 -9.64 -11.33 -7.94
C GLU A 75 -8.63 -12.42 -7.57
N ASP A 76 -7.78 -12.82 -8.52
CA ASP A 76 -6.71 -13.78 -8.28
C ASP A 76 -5.69 -13.25 -7.26
N MET A 77 -5.28 -11.99 -7.41
CA MET A 77 -4.37 -11.34 -6.46
C MET A 77 -4.98 -11.22 -5.06
N GLU A 78 -6.28 -10.96 -4.94
CA GLU A 78 -6.97 -10.94 -3.64
C GLU A 78 -6.92 -12.32 -2.97
N LYS A 79 -7.14 -13.41 -3.72
CA LYS A 79 -7.02 -14.79 -3.21
C LYS A 79 -5.60 -15.10 -2.74
N ILE A 80 -4.59 -14.66 -3.50
CA ILE A 80 -3.17 -14.84 -3.15
C ILE A 80 -2.81 -14.03 -1.91
N TRP A 81 -3.28 -12.78 -1.82
CA TRP A 81 -3.05 -11.92 -0.67
C TRP A 81 -3.73 -12.45 0.59
N ASP A 82 -4.92 -13.02 0.46
CA ASP A 82 -5.56 -13.74 1.55
C ASP A 82 -4.71 -14.90 2.09
N GLY A 83 -3.92 -15.54 1.21
CA GLY A 83 -2.97 -16.58 1.60
C GLY A 83 -1.75 -16.09 2.35
N THR A 84 -1.47 -14.78 2.40
CA THR A 84 -0.38 -14.22 3.22
C THR A 84 -0.79 -14.07 4.69
N ASN A 85 -2.07 -14.26 5.01
CA ASN A 85 -2.56 -14.17 6.38
C ASN A 85 -2.03 -15.36 7.21
N PRO A 86 -1.24 -15.14 8.27
CA PRO A 86 -0.68 -16.22 9.09
C PRO A 86 -1.76 -17.11 9.74
N ARG A 87 -2.99 -16.63 9.84
CA ARG A 87 -4.14 -17.38 10.38
C ARG A 87 -4.72 -18.37 9.37
N LYS A 88 -4.46 -18.22 8.07
CA LYS A 88 -4.89 -19.15 7.02
C LYS A 88 -3.76 -20.14 6.73
N LYS A 89 -3.69 -21.24 7.50
CA LYS A 89 -2.59 -22.23 7.48
C LYS A 89 -2.32 -22.93 6.14
N ASN A 90 -3.25 -22.92 5.19
CA ASN A 90 -3.18 -23.79 3.99
C ASN A 90 -3.16 -23.03 2.65
N ALA A 91 -3.06 -21.70 2.65
CA ALA A 91 -3.09 -20.91 1.42
C ALA A 91 -1.68 -20.41 1.07
N LYS A 92 -1.21 -20.73 -0.15
CA LYS A 92 0.10 -20.29 -0.64
C LYS A 92 0.03 -18.81 -1.00
N GLY A 93 0.45 -17.96 -0.06
CA GLY A 93 0.50 -16.52 -0.22
C GLY A 93 1.76 -16.01 -0.92
N MET A 94 1.76 -14.71 -1.22
CA MET A 94 2.98 -13.97 -1.56
C MET A 94 3.92 -13.89 -0.33
N GLU A 95 5.24 -14.02 -0.53
CA GLU A 95 6.21 -13.68 0.51
C GLU A 95 6.12 -12.19 0.84
N ILE A 96 5.80 -11.86 2.10
CA ILE A 96 5.63 -10.47 2.61
C ILE A 96 6.68 -10.06 3.66
N THR A 97 7.46 -11.01 4.16
CA THR A 97 8.45 -10.84 5.22
C THR A 97 9.80 -10.37 4.67
N GLN A 98 10.20 -10.94 3.53
CA GLN A 98 11.46 -10.61 2.87
C GLN A 98 11.28 -9.45 1.88
N GLY A 99 12.18 -8.47 1.94
CA GLY A 99 12.21 -7.34 1.01
C GLY A 99 12.70 -7.72 -0.38
N SER A 100 12.67 -6.76 -1.32
CA SER A 100 13.12 -6.96 -2.70
C SER A 100 14.60 -7.35 -2.85
N ASN A 101 15.41 -7.13 -1.81
CA ASN A 101 16.85 -7.40 -1.80
C ASN A 101 17.19 -8.75 -1.13
N ALA A 102 16.22 -9.67 -1.04
CA ALA A 102 16.42 -10.97 -0.43
C ALA A 102 17.31 -11.88 -1.29
N TYR A 103 18.14 -12.67 -0.62
CA TYR A 103 18.97 -13.70 -1.24
C TYR A 103 18.35 -15.07 -1.00
N TYR A 104 18.32 -15.90 -2.05
CA TYR A 104 17.85 -17.28 -1.99
C TYR A 104 18.99 -18.21 -2.34
N THR A 105 19.26 -19.19 -1.46
CA THR A 105 20.16 -20.30 -1.76
C THR A 105 19.37 -21.36 -2.52
N VAL A 106 19.87 -21.77 -3.68
CA VAL A 106 19.20 -22.75 -4.56
C VAL A 106 20.18 -23.88 -4.86
N HIS A 107 19.71 -25.12 -4.86
CA HIS A 107 20.52 -26.26 -5.27
C HIS A 107 20.83 -26.20 -6.78
N SER A 108 21.97 -26.73 -7.23
CA SER A 108 22.39 -26.64 -8.64
C SER A 108 21.40 -27.25 -9.65
N SER A 109 20.53 -28.17 -9.21
CA SER A 109 19.50 -28.79 -10.04
C SER A 109 18.20 -27.99 -10.12
N GLU A 110 18.11 -26.85 -9.44
CA GLU A 110 16.91 -26.03 -9.32
C GLU A 110 17.18 -24.60 -9.77
N ARG A 111 16.12 -23.89 -10.11
CA ARG A 111 16.13 -22.45 -10.42
C ARG A 111 15.02 -21.74 -9.69
N LEU A 112 15.32 -20.52 -9.25
CA LEU A 112 14.36 -19.59 -8.68
C LEU A 112 13.57 -18.91 -9.81
N VAL A 113 12.24 -18.99 -9.76
CA VAL A 113 11.34 -18.30 -10.70
C VAL A 113 10.35 -17.47 -9.90
N VAL A 114 10.14 -16.22 -10.32
CA VAL A 114 9.08 -15.36 -9.79
C VAL A 114 7.94 -15.37 -10.80
N ASP A 115 6.73 -15.75 -10.35
CA ASP A 115 5.56 -15.75 -11.23
C ASP A 115 4.96 -14.35 -11.44
N LYS A 116 3.94 -14.24 -12.28
CA LYS A 116 3.25 -12.97 -12.57
C LYS A 116 2.57 -12.32 -11.35
N TYR A 117 2.33 -13.09 -10.29
CA TYR A 117 1.74 -12.60 -9.04
C TYR A 117 2.80 -12.28 -7.97
N GLY A 118 4.08 -12.47 -8.28
CA GLY A 118 5.16 -12.27 -7.34
C GLY A 118 5.37 -13.46 -6.40
N GLN A 119 4.77 -14.62 -6.60
CA GLN A 119 5.15 -15.79 -5.78
C GLN A 119 6.48 -16.35 -6.27
N ILE A 120 7.23 -16.93 -5.33
CA ILE A 120 8.54 -17.52 -5.57
C ILE A 120 8.37 -19.02 -5.70
N HIS A 121 8.91 -19.60 -6.77
CA HIS A 121 8.88 -21.03 -7.04
C HIS A 121 10.29 -21.54 -7.30
N PHE A 122 10.59 -22.71 -6.74
CA PHE A 122 11.78 -23.48 -7.07
C PHE A 122 11.39 -24.52 -8.10
N VAL A 123 12.00 -24.43 -9.28
CA VAL A 123 11.67 -25.30 -10.42
C VAL A 123 12.93 -26.09 -10.77
N LYS A 124 12.80 -27.40 -11.00
CA LYS A 124 13.91 -28.23 -11.45
C LYS A 124 14.39 -27.78 -12.84
N ARG A 125 15.71 -27.78 -13.05
CA ARG A 125 16.34 -27.42 -14.33
C ARG A 125 16.17 -28.52 -15.37
#